data_AF-A0A414GKE7-F1
#
_entry.id   AF-A0A414GKE7-F1
#
_cell.length_a   1.000
_cell.length_b   1.000
_cell.length_c   1.000
_cell.angle_alpha   90.00
_cell.angle_beta   90.00
_cell.angle_gamma   90.00
#
_symmetry.space_group_name_H-M   'P 1'
#
loop_
_entity.id
_entity.type
_entity.pdbx_description
1 polymer ?
#
loop_
_entity_poly.entity_id
_entity_poly.type
_entity_poly.pdbx_seq_one_letter_code
_entity_poly.pdbx_strand_id
1 'polypeptide(L)'
;MVKGVVLILGVVCFTFCGCKNDQLSTEIEKIVKEWTGKKIIFPQDVFCKSIDRDTLCISPNSTPYKILVYTDSIGCTSCKLHLYKWNAIIKEVNDEMAGFVNFQFYFHPKNIEEIFFLFRKDSFKYPCYMDICNQLDKLNTFPKDSRYQTFLLDKYNKVVCIGNPTENPQIWSLYKQIINENKRVEKTDLYDKSLITSLTVDTTILELKNLEINKTTTAKFSLKNIGPNPLVVNNVTTTCGCTVPNWSKQPVLPNKTTDIVVQVTPNKEGYFKKNVTIYCNIERRYVKLVIQGKVNNQSK
;
A
#
# COMPACT_ATOMS: atom_id res chain seq x y z
N MET A 1 -15.36 3.45 7.16
CA MET A 1 -13.88 3.38 7.03
C MET A 1 -13.13 4.02 8.20
N VAL A 2 -13.59 5.12 8.80
CA VAL A 2 -12.88 5.81 9.91
C VAL A 2 -12.74 4.98 11.20
N LYS A 3 -13.68 4.07 11.49
CA LYS A 3 -13.66 3.26 12.72
C LYS A 3 -12.57 2.17 12.78
N GLY A 4 -12.04 1.73 11.63
CA GLY A 4 -11.02 0.65 11.59
C GLY A 4 -9.59 1.14 11.80
N VAL A 5 -9.27 2.35 11.34
CA VAL A 5 -7.92 2.94 11.43
C VAL A 5 -7.61 3.38 12.87
N VAL A 6 -8.61 3.87 13.60
CA VAL A 6 -8.48 4.24 15.02
C VAL A 6 -8.14 3.01 15.90
N LEU A 7 -8.58 1.81 15.51
CA LEU A 7 -8.36 0.59 16.27
C LEU A 7 -6.90 0.08 16.19
N ILE A 8 -6.19 0.36 15.08
CA ILE A 8 -4.80 -0.10 14.89
C ILE A 8 -3.80 0.79 15.67
N LEU A 9 -4.11 2.08 15.84
CA LEU A 9 -3.28 2.97 16.66
C LEU A 9 -3.35 2.67 18.17
N GLY A 10 -4.45 2.06 18.65
CA GLY A 10 -4.64 1.73 20.07
C GLY A 10 -3.91 0.48 20.57
N VAL A 11 -3.46 -0.42 19.66
CA VAL A 11 -2.95 -1.75 20.06
C VAL A 11 -1.42 -1.79 20.20
N VAL A 12 -0.69 -0.77 19.73
CA VAL A 12 0.79 -0.75 19.82
C VAL A 12 1.30 -0.21 21.18
N CYS A 13 0.43 0.24 22.09
CA CYS A 13 0.82 0.85 23.37
C CYS A 13 0.67 -0.03 24.63
N PHE A 14 0.51 -1.35 24.52
CA PHE A 14 0.52 -2.22 25.71
C PHE A 14 1.81 -3.04 25.81
N THR A 15 2.80 -2.45 26.45
CA THR A 15 3.61 -3.03 27.54
C THR A 15 4.76 -2.06 27.82
N PHE A 16 4.70 -1.29 28.91
CA PHE A 16 5.80 -1.12 29.87
C PHE A 16 5.37 -0.21 31.01
N CYS A 17 5.59 -0.74 32.22
CA CYS A 17 5.33 -0.18 33.53
C CYS A 17 6.08 1.15 33.75
N GLY A 18 5.42 2.15 34.34
CA GLY A 18 6.04 3.35 34.90
C GLY A 18 5.24 4.63 34.65
N CYS A 19 4.78 5.31 35.70
CA CYS A 19 3.86 6.46 35.64
C CYS A 19 4.34 7.68 34.82
N LYS A 20 5.59 7.71 34.32
CA LYS A 20 6.06 8.71 33.33
C LYS A 20 5.56 8.41 31.91
N ASN A 21 5.25 7.15 31.62
CA ASN A 21 4.83 6.68 30.31
C ASN A 21 3.39 7.13 29.97
N ASP A 22 2.55 7.30 30.99
CA ASP A 22 1.14 7.71 30.82
C ASP A 22 0.96 9.17 30.34
N GLN A 23 1.81 10.10 30.78
CA GLN A 23 1.75 11.49 30.32
C GLN A 23 2.24 11.63 28.87
N LEU A 24 3.34 10.94 28.52
CA LEU A 24 3.89 10.95 27.18
C LEU A 24 2.93 10.27 26.19
N SER A 25 2.34 9.12 26.55
CA SER A 25 1.34 8.45 25.71
C SER A 25 0.10 9.33 25.49
N THR A 26 -0.36 10.04 26.53
CA THR A 26 -1.49 10.97 26.43
C THR A 26 -1.20 12.16 25.49
N GLU A 27 0.02 12.71 25.54
CA GLU A 27 0.43 13.81 24.66
C GLU A 27 0.50 13.36 23.19
N ILE A 28 1.04 12.17 22.94
CA ILE A 28 1.10 11.56 21.61
C ILE A 28 -0.31 11.34 21.05
N GLU A 29 -1.19 10.73 21.84
CA GLU A 29 -2.58 10.52 21.45
C GLU A 29 -3.28 11.82 21.10
N LYS A 30 -3.05 12.88 21.87
CA LYS A 30 -3.62 14.20 21.63
C LYS A 30 -3.17 14.76 20.28
N ILE A 31 -1.86 14.73 20.00
CA ILE A 31 -1.30 15.20 18.72
C ILE A 31 -1.87 14.38 17.56
N VAL A 32 -1.89 13.05 17.66
CA VAL A 32 -2.42 12.18 16.61
C VAL A 32 -3.91 12.46 16.35
N LYS A 33 -4.72 12.56 17.40
CA LYS A 33 -6.16 12.87 17.28
C LYS A 33 -6.40 14.25 16.67
N GLU A 34 -5.61 15.24 17.07
CA GLU A 34 -5.73 16.60 16.57
C GLU A 34 -5.38 16.70 15.08
N TRP A 35 -4.31 16.04 14.65
CA TRP A 35 -3.79 16.20 13.28
C TRP A 35 -4.46 15.29 12.26
N THR A 36 -4.96 14.12 12.67
CA THR A 36 -5.62 13.19 11.74
C THR A 36 -6.81 13.86 11.04
N GLY A 37 -6.80 13.86 9.71
CA GLY A 37 -7.85 14.44 8.87
C GLY A 37 -7.77 15.96 8.66
N LYS A 38 -6.90 16.68 9.38
CA LYS A 38 -6.64 18.10 9.10
C LYS A 38 -6.10 18.26 7.68
N LYS A 39 -6.56 19.30 6.97
CA LYS A 39 -6.07 19.63 5.63
C LYS A 39 -4.88 20.57 5.74
N ILE A 40 -3.75 20.19 5.15
CA ILE A 40 -2.58 21.05 4.99
C ILE A 40 -2.80 22.03 3.84
N ILE A 41 -2.51 23.30 4.11
CA ILE A 41 -2.55 24.40 3.16
C ILE A 41 -1.11 24.69 2.74
N PHE A 42 -0.79 24.42 1.46
CA PHE A 42 0.49 24.78 0.87
C PHE A 42 0.47 26.23 0.39
N PRO A 43 1.54 27.02 0.65
CA PRO A 43 1.68 28.36 0.10
C PRO A 43 1.90 28.31 -1.42
N GLN A 44 1.51 29.37 -2.14
CA GLN A 44 1.69 29.44 -3.60
C GLN A 44 3.09 29.97 -3.97
N ASP A 45 3.63 30.89 -3.18
CA ASP A 45 4.86 31.62 -3.50
C ASP A 45 6.01 31.21 -2.58
N VAL A 46 6.41 29.93 -2.64
CA VAL A 46 7.63 29.45 -1.98
C VAL A 46 8.65 29.02 -3.02
N PHE A 47 9.85 29.56 -2.89
CA PHE A 47 10.95 29.29 -3.81
C PHE A 47 11.39 27.83 -3.72
N CYS A 48 11.13 27.07 -4.78
CA CYS A 48 11.64 25.72 -4.92
C CYS A 48 13.01 25.72 -5.61
N LYS A 49 13.93 24.94 -5.05
CA LYS A 49 15.27 24.74 -5.61
C LYS A 49 15.59 23.25 -5.61
N SER A 50 15.93 22.76 -6.79
CA SER A 50 16.65 21.50 -6.95
C SER A 50 18.14 21.79 -7.11
N ILE A 51 18.99 20.98 -6.47
CA ILE A 51 20.45 21.03 -6.76
C ILE A 51 20.72 20.53 -8.17
N ASP A 52 19.92 19.57 -8.62
CA ASP A 52 19.95 19.08 -9.97
C ASP A 52 19.08 19.99 -10.84
N ARG A 53 19.71 20.78 -11.73
CA ARG A 53 18.99 21.77 -12.55
C ARG A 53 17.97 21.13 -13.50
N ASP A 54 18.10 19.83 -13.74
CA ASP A 54 17.22 19.07 -14.64
C ASP A 54 15.95 18.56 -13.93
N THR A 55 15.89 18.64 -12.60
CA THR A 55 14.71 18.19 -11.85
C THR A 55 13.77 19.36 -11.58
N LEU A 56 12.62 19.34 -12.26
CA LEU A 56 11.55 20.32 -12.03
C LEU A 56 10.91 20.12 -10.65
N CYS A 57 10.40 21.23 -10.09
CA CYS A 57 9.67 21.22 -8.85
C CYS A 57 8.39 20.38 -8.96
N ILE A 58 8.18 19.50 -7.97
CA ILE A 58 7.10 18.53 -8.01
C ILE A 58 5.88 19.10 -7.32
N SER A 59 4.80 19.28 -8.09
CA SER A 59 3.51 19.71 -7.55
C SER A 59 3.04 18.74 -6.46
N PRO A 60 2.59 19.22 -5.29
CA PRO A 60 2.10 18.36 -4.22
C PRO A 60 0.95 17.46 -4.68
N ASN A 61 0.16 17.88 -5.67
CA ASN A 61 -1.01 17.13 -6.14
C ASN A 61 -0.72 16.18 -7.31
N SER A 62 0.54 15.94 -7.64
CA SER A 62 0.95 15.07 -8.76
C SER A 62 0.74 13.57 -8.50
N THR A 63 0.55 13.15 -7.25
CA THR A 63 0.39 11.74 -6.87
C THR A 63 -0.70 11.55 -5.81
N PRO A 64 -1.29 10.34 -5.70
CA PRO A 64 -2.33 10.00 -4.71
C PRO A 64 -1.94 10.29 -3.26
N TYR A 65 -0.67 10.12 -2.92
CA TYR A 65 -0.11 10.45 -1.61
C TYR A 65 1.07 11.40 -1.76
N LYS A 66 1.34 12.15 -0.69
CA LYS A 66 2.60 12.89 -0.56
C LYS A 66 3.13 12.80 0.87
N ILE A 67 4.43 12.70 1.00
CA ILE A 67 5.12 12.79 2.29
C ILE A 67 5.62 14.22 2.43
N LEU A 68 4.95 14.98 3.29
CA LEU A 68 5.37 16.32 3.67
C LEU A 68 6.41 16.22 4.79
N VAL A 69 7.57 16.82 4.56
CA VAL A 69 8.63 16.99 5.55
C VAL A 69 8.79 18.48 5.75
N TYR A 70 8.29 18.99 6.88
CA TYR A 70 8.57 20.35 7.30
C TYR A 70 9.74 20.32 8.30
N THR A 71 10.65 21.29 8.20
CA THR A 71 11.69 21.47 9.22
C THR A 71 11.93 22.94 9.48
N ASP A 72 11.77 23.33 10.74
CA ASP A 72 12.26 24.60 11.24
C ASP A 72 13.75 24.45 11.59
N SER A 73 14.62 25.16 10.89
CA SER A 73 16.06 25.13 11.20
C SER A 73 16.41 25.93 12.46
N ILE A 74 15.44 26.15 13.36
CA ILE A 74 15.62 27.01 14.54
C ILE A 74 16.59 26.37 15.56
N GLY A 75 16.95 25.09 15.44
CA GLY A 75 18.00 24.50 16.26
C GLY A 75 18.76 23.35 15.60
N CYS A 76 19.95 23.69 15.07
CA CYS A 76 21.15 22.85 14.93
C CYS A 76 21.23 21.78 13.82
N THR A 77 22.25 21.98 12.97
CA THR A 77 23.25 21.04 12.40
C THR A 77 22.76 19.78 11.65
N SER A 78 23.60 19.33 10.71
CA SER A 78 23.52 18.07 9.95
C SER A 78 22.84 16.87 10.63
N CYS A 79 22.94 16.75 11.97
CA CYS A 79 22.39 15.68 12.78
C CYS A 79 20.86 15.57 12.79
N LYS A 80 20.08 16.61 12.45
CA LYS A 80 18.60 16.53 12.54
C LYS A 80 17.90 16.17 11.24
N LEU A 81 18.49 16.52 10.09
CA LEU A 81 17.82 16.32 8.80
C LEU A 81 17.91 14.88 8.31
N HIS A 82 18.99 14.17 8.64
CA HIS A 82 19.25 12.79 8.21
C HIS A 82 18.94 12.57 6.71
N LEU A 83 19.38 13.46 5.82
CA LEU A 83 19.00 13.45 4.40
C LEU A 83 19.41 12.15 3.68
N TYR A 84 20.48 11.50 4.12
CA TYR A 84 20.86 10.17 3.62
C TYR A 84 19.80 9.09 3.92
N LYS A 85 19.10 9.15 5.06
CA LYS A 85 17.97 8.25 5.36
C LYS A 85 16.78 8.57 4.45
N TRP A 86 16.54 9.85 4.18
CA TRP A 86 15.53 10.26 3.19
C TRP A 86 15.87 9.76 1.78
N ASN A 87 17.13 9.79 1.35
CA ASN A 87 17.54 9.20 0.08
C ASN A 87 17.20 7.70 0.00
N ALA A 88 17.36 6.95 1.10
CA ALA A 88 16.98 5.54 1.15
C ALA A 88 15.46 5.33 1.00
N ILE A 89 14.65 6.12 1.73
CA ILE A 89 13.18 6.07 1.62
C ILE A 89 12.71 6.51 0.23
N ILE A 90 13.30 7.56 -0.35
CA ILE A 90 13.00 8.02 -1.71
C ILE A 90 13.29 6.91 -2.72
N LYS A 91 14.43 6.23 -2.59
CA LYS A 91 14.78 5.10 -3.45
C LYS A 91 13.76 3.97 -3.33
N GLU A 92 13.42 3.55 -2.11
CA GLU A 92 12.40 2.52 -1.87
C GLU A 92 11.03 2.92 -2.47
N VAL A 93 10.63 4.19 -2.31
CA VAL A 93 9.41 4.71 -2.92
C VAL A 93 9.48 4.70 -4.45
N ASN A 94 10.60 5.07 -5.04
CA ASN A 94 10.76 5.03 -6.50
C ASN A 94 10.73 3.59 -7.03
N ASP A 95 11.31 2.65 -6.31
CA ASP A 95 11.39 1.24 -6.72
C ASP A 95 10.06 0.50 -6.54
N GLU A 96 9.32 0.76 -5.45
CA GLU A 96 8.10 0.00 -5.08
C GLU A 96 6.79 0.79 -5.25
N MET A 97 6.88 2.11 -5.33
CA MET A 97 5.75 3.03 -5.21
C MET A 97 5.77 4.19 -6.22
N ALA A 98 6.49 4.02 -7.33
CA ALA A 98 6.53 4.99 -8.42
C ALA A 98 5.13 5.47 -8.82
N GLY A 99 4.97 6.79 -8.94
CA GLY A 99 3.72 7.45 -9.31
C GLY A 99 2.63 7.47 -8.23
N PHE A 100 2.83 6.81 -7.08
CA PHE A 100 1.87 6.79 -5.98
C PHE A 100 2.17 7.82 -4.88
N VAL A 101 3.44 8.11 -4.69
CA VAL A 101 3.92 8.99 -3.62
C VAL A 101 4.92 9.98 -4.20
N ASN A 102 4.75 11.27 -3.87
CA ASN A 102 5.78 12.27 -4.03
C ASN A 102 6.24 12.77 -2.66
N PHE A 103 7.35 13.50 -2.61
CA PHE A 103 7.84 14.13 -1.38
C PHE A 103 7.74 15.64 -1.51
N GLN A 104 7.44 16.29 -0.40
CA GLN A 104 7.36 17.75 -0.29
C GLN A 104 8.27 18.18 0.86
N PHE A 105 9.53 18.49 0.54
CA PHE A 105 10.50 18.94 1.55
C PHE A 105 10.46 20.46 1.69
N TYR A 106 9.92 20.95 2.79
CA TYR A 106 9.86 22.37 3.13
C TYR A 106 10.83 22.69 4.25
N PHE A 107 11.82 23.52 3.95
CA PHE A 107 12.78 23.99 4.93
C PHE A 107 12.49 25.45 5.25
N HIS A 108 12.40 25.78 6.53
CA HIS A 108 12.49 27.15 7.00
C HIS A 108 13.93 27.41 7.50
N PRO A 109 14.87 27.84 6.63
CA PRO A 109 16.28 28.02 6.96
C PRO A 109 16.55 29.33 7.74
N LYS A 110 17.36 29.25 8.80
CA LYS A 110 18.08 30.37 9.42
C LYS A 110 19.27 30.76 8.54
N ASN A 111 19.94 29.76 7.96
CA ASN A 111 21.05 29.93 7.04
C ASN A 111 20.87 29.01 5.82
N ILE A 112 20.65 29.63 4.66
CA ILE A 112 20.40 28.94 3.39
C ILE A 112 21.65 28.19 2.89
N GLU A 113 22.84 28.76 3.10
CA GLU A 113 24.10 28.14 2.64
C GLU A 113 24.43 26.87 3.42
N GLU A 114 24.10 26.83 4.72
CA GLU A 114 24.24 25.61 5.53
C GLU A 114 23.36 24.49 4.97
N ILE A 115 22.10 24.78 4.61
CA ILE A 115 21.22 23.79 3.98
C ILE A 115 21.79 23.29 2.66
N PHE A 116 22.30 24.17 1.79
CA PHE A 116 22.93 23.74 0.54
C PHE A 116 24.22 22.94 0.76
N PHE A 117 24.99 23.26 1.78
CA PHE A 117 26.12 22.44 2.20
C PHE A 117 25.67 21.03 2.60
N LEU A 118 24.61 20.89 3.40
CA LEU A 118 24.07 19.59 3.80
C LEU A 118 23.57 18.77 2.61
N PHE A 119 22.88 19.42 1.67
CA PHE A 119 22.40 18.75 0.48
C PHE A 119 23.57 18.21 -0.36
N ARG A 120 24.65 18.98 -0.53
CA ARG A 120 25.88 18.52 -1.20
C ARG A 120 26.55 17.38 -0.44
N LYS A 121 26.71 17.53 0.87
CA LYS A 121 27.34 16.53 1.75
C LYS A 121 26.63 15.18 1.68
N ASP A 122 25.30 15.18 1.72
CA ASP A 122 24.49 13.95 1.74
C ASP A 122 24.06 13.51 0.33
N SER A 123 24.57 14.16 -0.73
CA SER A 123 24.16 13.93 -2.12
C SER A 123 22.64 13.95 -2.31
N PHE A 124 21.96 14.84 -1.59
CA PHE A 124 20.51 14.98 -1.62
C PHE A 124 20.10 15.85 -2.81
N LYS A 125 19.52 15.21 -3.83
CA LYS A 125 19.18 15.85 -5.11
C LYS A 125 17.69 16.12 -5.30
N TYR A 126 16.84 15.67 -4.37
CA TYR A 126 15.40 15.83 -4.50
C TYR A 126 15.01 17.32 -4.41
N PRO A 127 13.98 17.80 -5.15
CA PRO A 127 13.53 19.18 -5.06
C PRO A 127 13.08 19.60 -3.66
N CYS A 128 13.52 20.79 -3.23
CA CYS A 128 13.26 21.33 -1.90
C CYS A 128 12.67 22.74 -1.98
N TYR A 129 11.75 23.05 -1.08
CA TYR A 129 11.12 24.36 -0.95
C TYR A 129 11.79 25.15 0.18
N MET A 130 12.34 26.31 -0.15
CA MET A 130 13.00 27.23 0.79
C MET A 130 11.98 28.25 1.30
N ASP A 131 11.31 27.91 2.38
CA ASP A 131 10.29 28.73 3.03
C ASP A 131 10.92 29.73 4.00
N ILE A 132 11.63 30.71 3.43
CA ILE A 132 12.34 31.76 4.18
C ILE A 132 11.37 32.53 5.09
N CYS A 133 10.14 32.76 4.63
CA CYS A 133 9.13 33.52 5.37
C CYS A 133 8.30 32.68 6.35
N ASN A 134 8.60 31.38 6.48
CA ASN A 134 7.88 30.41 7.30
C ASN A 134 6.36 30.38 7.02
N GLN A 135 5.97 30.50 5.75
CA GLN A 135 4.59 30.58 5.32
C GLN A 135 3.84 29.28 5.60
N LEU A 136 4.47 28.13 5.39
CA LEU A 136 3.83 26.84 5.60
C LEU A 136 3.44 26.64 7.07
N ASP A 137 4.33 26.94 8.03
CA ASP A 137 3.99 26.86 9.46
C ASP A 137 2.96 27.92 9.86
N LYS A 138 3.06 29.15 9.33
CA LYS A 138 2.06 30.21 9.61
C LYS A 138 0.65 29.81 9.18
N LEU A 139 0.52 29.10 8.05
CA LEU A 139 -0.78 28.65 7.53
C LEU A 139 -1.36 27.44 8.28
N ASN A 140 -0.52 26.61 8.89
CA ASN A 140 -0.94 25.30 9.42
C ASN A 140 -0.73 25.13 10.94
N THR A 141 0.16 25.92 11.54
CA THR A 141 0.57 25.88 12.95
C THR A 141 1.05 24.50 13.37
N PHE A 142 2.19 24.04 12.83
CA PHE A 142 2.71 22.69 13.06
C PHE A 142 3.12 22.45 14.52
N PRO A 143 3.17 21.17 14.96
CA PRO A 143 3.71 20.82 16.27
C PRO A 143 5.14 21.33 16.42
N LYS A 144 5.48 21.82 17.63
CA LYS A 144 6.84 22.32 17.92
C LYS A 144 7.86 21.20 18.12
N ASP A 145 7.39 19.99 18.41
CA ASP A 145 8.24 18.81 18.44
C ASP A 145 8.50 18.29 17.02
N SER A 146 9.77 18.29 16.62
CA SER A 146 10.24 17.88 15.29
C SER A 146 9.89 16.43 14.92
N ARG A 147 9.58 15.57 15.89
CA ARG A 147 9.11 14.19 15.64
C ARG A 147 7.77 14.15 14.91
N TYR A 148 6.97 15.21 15.04
CA TYR A 148 5.61 15.33 14.50
C TYR A 148 5.49 16.40 13.41
N GLN A 149 6.60 16.77 12.76
CA GLN A 149 6.63 17.71 11.63
C GLN A 149 6.70 17.00 10.26
N THR A 150 6.48 15.68 10.26
CA THR A 150 6.39 14.85 9.05
C THR A 150 5.00 14.24 8.94
N PHE A 151 4.40 14.33 7.75
CA PHE A 151 3.02 13.91 7.50
C PHE A 151 2.90 13.10 6.22
N LEU A 152 2.14 12.01 6.28
CA LEU A 152 1.56 11.38 5.09
C LEU A 152 0.23 12.06 4.79
N LEU A 153 0.13 12.70 3.63
CA LEU A 153 -1.10 13.34 3.18
C LEU A 153 -1.72 12.57 2.01
N ASP A 154 -3.05 12.58 1.94
CA ASP A 154 -3.80 12.10 0.78
C ASP A 154 -3.79 13.12 -0.38
N LYS A 155 -4.44 12.76 -1.51
CA LYS A 155 -4.54 13.62 -2.70
C LYS A 155 -5.21 14.97 -2.44
N TYR A 156 -5.97 15.11 -1.36
CA TYR A 156 -6.66 16.33 -0.96
C TYR A 156 -5.89 17.13 0.11
N ASN A 157 -4.64 16.74 0.39
CA ASN A 157 -3.77 17.29 1.43
C ASN A 157 -4.28 17.04 2.85
N LYS A 158 -5.15 16.05 3.08
CA LYS A 158 -5.54 15.67 4.44
C LYS A 158 -4.49 14.76 5.06
N VAL A 159 -4.16 15.00 6.32
CA VAL A 159 -3.24 14.17 7.09
C VAL A 159 -3.87 12.80 7.34
N VAL A 160 -3.21 11.76 6.87
CA VAL A 160 -3.59 10.36 7.09
C VAL A 160 -2.71 9.71 8.15
N CYS A 161 -1.45 10.13 8.24
CA CYS A 161 -0.53 9.68 9.28
C CYS A 161 0.44 10.80 9.63
N ILE A 162 0.88 10.85 10.89
CA ILE A 162 1.87 11.81 11.41
C ILE A 162 3.04 11.04 12.03
N GLY A 163 4.25 11.58 11.89
CA GLY A 163 5.47 11.03 12.47
C GLY A 163 6.59 10.89 11.45
N ASN A 164 7.84 10.97 11.92
CA ASN A 164 9.02 10.91 11.05
C ASN A 164 9.51 9.45 10.79
N PRO A 165 9.42 8.93 9.55
CA PRO A 165 9.86 7.59 9.20
C PRO A 165 11.38 7.38 9.24
N THR A 166 12.19 8.45 9.21
CA THR A 166 13.66 8.33 9.36
C THR A 166 14.10 8.07 10.81
N GLU A 167 13.24 8.42 11.77
CA GLU A 167 13.49 8.25 13.20
C GLU A 167 12.78 7.03 13.78
N ASN A 168 11.69 6.57 13.15
CA ASN A 168 10.93 5.41 13.61
C ASN A 168 10.51 4.48 12.44
N PRO A 169 11.11 3.29 12.30
CA PRO A 169 10.76 2.31 11.27
C PRO A 169 9.32 1.79 11.33
N GLN A 170 8.67 1.83 12.50
CA GLN A 170 7.26 1.46 12.65
C GLN A 170 6.34 2.48 11.95
N ILE A 171 6.70 3.76 11.99
CA ILE A 171 5.99 4.80 11.24
C ILE A 171 6.15 4.58 9.74
N TRP A 172 7.34 4.21 9.27
CA TRP A 172 7.53 3.86 7.86
C TRP A 172 6.68 2.66 7.45
N SER A 173 6.65 1.62 8.29
CA SER A 173 5.80 0.43 8.07
C SER A 173 4.32 0.79 7.99
N LEU A 174 3.85 1.72 8.84
CA LEU A 174 2.49 2.22 8.83
C LEU A 174 2.18 3.03 7.55
N TYR A 175 3.09 3.91 7.12
CA TYR A 175 2.93 4.63 5.85
C TYR A 175 2.78 3.65 4.68
N LYS A 176 3.67 2.66 4.60
CA LYS A 176 3.61 1.63 3.55
C LYS A 176 2.31 0.84 3.60
N GLN A 177 1.82 0.49 4.78
CA GLN A 177 0.54 -0.19 4.93
C GLN A 177 -0.60 0.67 4.37
N ILE A 178 -0.71 1.93 4.79
CA ILE A 178 -1.75 2.87 4.32
C ILE A 178 -1.70 3.05 2.80
N ILE A 179 -0.50 3.28 2.25
CA ILE A 179 -0.31 3.49 0.81
C ILE A 179 -0.67 2.21 0.05
N ASN A 180 -0.23 1.04 0.52
CA ASN A 180 -0.48 -0.23 -0.17
C ASN A 180 -1.93 -0.70 -0.07
N GLU A 181 -2.61 -0.46 1.04
CA GLU A 181 -4.06 -0.68 1.17
C GLU A 181 -4.80 0.18 0.15
N ASN A 182 -4.46 1.46 0.02
CA ASN A 182 -5.12 2.33 -0.94
C ASN A 182 -4.68 2.11 -2.40
N LYS A 183 -3.45 1.63 -2.66
CA LYS A 183 -3.08 1.08 -3.98
C LYS A 183 -3.96 -0.09 -4.38
N ARG A 184 -4.34 -0.94 -3.42
CA ARG A 184 -5.31 -2.03 -3.68
C ARG A 184 -6.68 -1.43 -3.99
N VAL A 185 -7.10 -0.38 -3.27
CA VAL A 185 -8.36 0.36 -3.51
C VAL A 185 -8.38 1.06 -4.88
N GLU A 186 -7.35 1.82 -5.25
CA GLU A 186 -7.27 2.49 -6.55
C GLU A 186 -7.08 1.50 -7.72
N LYS A 187 -6.36 0.39 -7.53
CA LYS A 187 -6.36 -0.73 -8.50
C LYS A 187 -7.71 -1.43 -8.60
N THR A 188 -8.54 -1.39 -7.55
CA THR A 188 -9.94 -1.86 -7.61
C THR A 188 -10.93 -0.84 -8.18
N ASP A 189 -10.62 0.47 -8.16
CA ASP A 189 -11.44 1.54 -8.76
C ASP A 189 -11.14 1.75 -10.25
N LEU A 190 -10.02 1.20 -10.75
CA LEU A 190 -9.73 1.05 -12.18
C LEU A 190 -10.60 -0.04 -12.87
N TYR A 191 -11.43 -0.75 -12.11
CA TYR A 191 -12.57 -1.46 -12.68
C TYR A 191 -13.73 -0.48 -12.79
N ASP A 192 -13.93 0.06 -13.99
CA ASP A 192 -15.15 0.77 -14.32
C ASP A 192 -16.36 -0.09 -13.89
N LYS A 193 -17.23 0.49 -13.05
CA LYS A 193 -18.45 -0.18 -12.58
C LYS A 193 -19.32 -0.63 -13.75
N SER A 194 -19.17 0.01 -14.92
CA SER A 194 -19.78 -0.39 -16.19
C SER A 194 -19.30 -1.76 -16.71
N LEU A 195 -18.13 -2.24 -16.29
CA LEU A 195 -17.53 -3.51 -16.72
C LEU A 195 -17.76 -4.66 -15.74
N ILE A 196 -18.44 -4.43 -14.61
CA ILE A 196 -18.74 -5.48 -13.64
C ILE A 196 -19.81 -6.42 -14.21
N THR A 197 -19.61 -7.73 -14.05
CA THR A 197 -20.62 -8.73 -14.39
C THR A 197 -20.93 -9.65 -13.21
N SER A 198 -21.83 -10.62 -13.43
CA SER A 198 -22.20 -11.65 -12.47
C SER A 198 -21.96 -13.02 -13.06
N LEU A 199 -21.66 -14.00 -12.23
CA LEU A 199 -21.42 -15.37 -12.67
C LEU A 199 -22.09 -16.38 -11.74
N THR A 200 -22.30 -17.58 -12.26
CA THR A 200 -22.64 -18.78 -11.49
C THR A 200 -21.58 -19.85 -11.73
N VAL A 201 -21.38 -20.71 -10.74
CA VAL A 201 -20.50 -21.88 -10.84
C VAL A 201 -21.33 -23.12 -10.54
N ASP A 202 -21.21 -24.15 -11.37
CA ASP A 202 -22.01 -25.38 -11.23
C ASP A 202 -21.70 -26.12 -9.92
N THR A 203 -20.41 -26.16 -9.53
CA THR A 203 -19.98 -26.70 -8.25
C THR A 203 -18.83 -25.90 -7.66
N THR A 204 -18.90 -25.62 -6.35
CA THR A 204 -17.82 -24.96 -5.61
C THR A 204 -16.87 -25.96 -4.95
N ILE A 205 -17.24 -27.24 -4.86
CA ILE A 205 -16.43 -28.31 -4.27
C ILE A 205 -16.42 -29.48 -5.25
N LEU A 206 -15.24 -29.83 -5.75
CA LEU A 206 -15.05 -30.98 -6.63
C LEU A 206 -14.23 -32.04 -5.91
N GLU A 207 -14.79 -33.23 -5.79
CA GLU A 207 -14.12 -34.38 -5.21
C GLU A 207 -13.52 -35.27 -6.31
N LEU A 208 -12.19 -35.44 -6.27
CA LEU A 208 -11.46 -36.32 -7.16
C LEU A 208 -11.36 -37.71 -6.55
N LYS A 209 -11.63 -38.73 -7.38
CA LYS A 209 -11.59 -40.15 -7.00
C LYS A 209 -10.43 -40.86 -7.69
N ASN A 210 -10.05 -42.03 -7.15
CA ASN A 210 -9.03 -42.91 -7.73
C ASN A 210 -7.69 -42.21 -8.00
N LEU A 211 -7.21 -41.47 -7.01
CA LEU A 211 -5.95 -40.74 -7.10
C LEU A 211 -4.78 -41.64 -6.73
N GLU A 212 -3.77 -41.65 -7.59
CA GLU A 212 -2.50 -42.33 -7.41
C GLU A 212 -1.38 -41.29 -7.24
N ILE A 213 -0.35 -41.64 -6.48
CA ILE A 213 0.83 -40.79 -6.30
C ILE A 213 1.52 -40.59 -7.66
N ASN A 214 2.00 -39.36 -7.92
CA ASN A 214 2.71 -38.94 -9.13
C ASN A 214 1.91 -39.06 -10.45
N LYS A 215 0.62 -39.43 -10.39
CA LYS A 215 -0.27 -39.46 -11.55
C LYS A 215 -1.09 -38.18 -11.61
N THR A 216 -1.01 -37.48 -12.74
CA THR A 216 -1.78 -36.26 -12.96
C THR A 216 -3.23 -36.58 -13.29
N THR A 217 -4.16 -35.94 -12.57
CA THR A 217 -5.58 -35.91 -12.93
C THR A 217 -6.06 -34.47 -13.14
N THR A 218 -7.26 -34.29 -13.68
CA THR A 218 -7.84 -32.95 -13.92
C THR A 218 -9.13 -32.76 -13.14
N ALA A 219 -9.24 -31.61 -12.48
CA ALA A 219 -10.49 -31.08 -11.94
C ALA A 219 -10.98 -29.97 -12.87
N LYS A 220 -12.26 -29.97 -13.21
CA LYS A 220 -12.86 -28.99 -14.12
C LYS A 220 -13.99 -28.24 -13.43
N PHE A 221 -13.90 -26.92 -13.38
CA PHE A 221 -14.96 -26.05 -12.89
C PHE A 221 -15.53 -25.22 -14.04
N SER A 222 -16.86 -25.26 -14.20
CA SER A 222 -17.54 -24.47 -15.24
C SER A 222 -18.11 -23.19 -14.64
N LEU A 223 -17.80 -22.07 -15.28
CA LEU A 223 -18.22 -20.72 -14.89
C LEU A 223 -19.12 -20.18 -15.99
N LYS A 224 -20.36 -19.82 -15.64
CA LYS A 224 -21.30 -19.20 -16.56
C LYS A 224 -21.44 -17.71 -16.26
N ASN A 225 -21.27 -16.87 -17.27
CA ASN A 225 -21.55 -15.45 -17.17
C ASN A 225 -23.07 -15.24 -17.23
N ILE A 226 -23.66 -14.74 -16.14
CA ILE A 226 -25.10 -14.43 -16.04
C ILE A 226 -25.38 -12.93 -16.02
N GLY A 227 -24.34 -12.10 -16.07
CA GLY A 227 -24.49 -10.65 -16.10
C GLY A 227 -24.46 -10.07 -17.51
N PRO A 228 -24.72 -8.76 -17.63
CA PRO A 228 -24.86 -8.08 -18.91
C PRO A 228 -23.52 -7.79 -19.61
N ASN A 229 -22.40 -7.84 -18.88
CA ASN A 229 -21.07 -7.50 -19.38
C ASN A 229 -20.21 -8.76 -19.59
N PRO A 230 -19.20 -8.74 -20.47
CA PRO A 230 -18.25 -9.85 -20.60
C PRO A 230 -17.54 -10.15 -19.28
N LEU A 231 -17.47 -11.44 -18.92
CA LEU A 231 -16.70 -11.92 -17.77
C LEU A 231 -15.24 -12.10 -18.19
N VAL A 232 -14.34 -11.45 -17.46
CA VAL A 232 -12.89 -11.52 -17.66
C VAL A 232 -12.27 -12.23 -16.45
N VAL A 233 -11.53 -13.30 -16.71
CA VAL A 233 -10.75 -14.03 -15.71
C VAL A 233 -9.31 -13.55 -15.76
N ASN A 234 -8.93 -12.72 -14.78
CA ASN A 234 -7.63 -12.07 -14.72
C ASN A 234 -6.54 -13.00 -14.24
N ASN A 235 -6.86 -13.85 -13.27
CA ASN A 235 -5.90 -14.75 -12.67
C ASN A 235 -6.58 -15.93 -11.98
N VAL A 236 -5.88 -17.05 -11.89
CA VAL A 236 -6.29 -18.22 -11.11
C VAL A 236 -5.12 -18.66 -10.25
N THR A 237 -5.29 -18.70 -8.93
CA THR A 237 -4.24 -19.11 -7.98
C THR A 237 -4.65 -20.35 -7.20
N THR A 238 -3.67 -21.18 -6.84
CA THR A 238 -3.84 -22.41 -6.07
C THR A 238 -2.95 -22.40 -4.83
N THR A 239 -3.23 -23.26 -3.84
CA THR A 239 -2.53 -23.25 -2.53
C THR A 239 -1.20 -24.02 -2.50
N CYS A 240 -0.80 -24.76 -3.54
CA CYS A 240 0.48 -25.47 -3.63
C CYS A 240 0.99 -25.55 -5.08
N GLY A 241 2.30 -25.73 -5.26
CA GLY A 241 2.91 -26.04 -6.57
C GLY A 241 2.54 -27.41 -7.15
N CYS A 242 1.74 -28.21 -6.44
CA CYS A 242 1.22 -29.51 -6.86
C CYS A 242 -0.06 -29.43 -7.72
N THR A 243 -0.52 -28.21 -8.00
CA THR A 243 -1.74 -27.94 -8.78
C THR A 243 -1.51 -26.84 -9.79
N VAL A 244 -1.76 -27.12 -11.07
CA VAL A 244 -1.52 -26.20 -12.18
C VAL A 244 -2.86 -25.81 -12.82
N PRO A 245 -3.30 -24.55 -12.71
CA PRO A 245 -4.53 -24.09 -13.35
C PRO A 245 -4.29 -23.75 -14.84
N ASN A 246 -5.31 -24.02 -15.66
CA ASN A 246 -5.41 -23.66 -17.06
C ASN A 246 -6.82 -23.12 -17.34
N TRP A 247 -6.91 -22.02 -18.09
CA TRP A 247 -8.17 -21.36 -18.42
C TRP A 247 -8.02 -20.54 -19.70
N SER A 248 -9.16 -20.24 -20.35
CA SER A 248 -9.18 -19.32 -21.49
C SER A 248 -8.94 -17.88 -21.03
N LYS A 249 -8.03 -17.17 -21.70
CA LYS A 249 -7.80 -15.73 -21.49
C LYS A 249 -8.79 -14.84 -22.25
N GLN A 250 -9.68 -15.44 -23.05
CA GLN A 250 -10.70 -14.68 -23.78
C GLN A 250 -11.84 -14.26 -22.85
N PRO A 251 -12.40 -13.04 -23.04
CA PRO A 251 -13.61 -12.64 -22.34
C PRO A 251 -14.78 -13.58 -22.65
N VAL A 252 -15.55 -13.92 -21.62
CA VAL A 252 -16.74 -14.78 -21.72
C VAL A 252 -17.95 -13.89 -21.89
N LEU A 253 -18.57 -13.91 -23.06
CA LEU A 253 -19.74 -13.10 -23.36
C LEU A 253 -20.94 -13.43 -22.45
N PRO A 254 -21.91 -12.52 -22.32
CA PRO A 254 -23.15 -12.79 -21.57
C PRO A 254 -23.79 -14.12 -21.97
N ASN A 255 -24.26 -14.86 -20.98
CA ASN A 255 -24.85 -16.20 -21.10
C ASN A 255 -23.94 -17.30 -21.66
N LYS A 256 -22.64 -17.02 -21.86
CA LYS A 256 -21.65 -18.03 -22.24
C LYS A 256 -20.93 -18.60 -21.02
N THR A 257 -20.29 -19.74 -21.24
CA THR A 257 -19.60 -20.52 -20.23
C THR A 257 -18.12 -20.64 -20.58
N THR A 258 -17.27 -20.68 -19.56
CA THR A 258 -15.84 -21.02 -19.68
C THR A 258 -15.46 -22.01 -18.59
N ASP A 259 -14.36 -22.71 -18.81
CA ASP A 259 -13.89 -23.75 -17.90
C ASP A 259 -12.55 -23.37 -17.28
N ILE A 260 -12.42 -23.63 -15.98
CA ILE A 260 -11.14 -23.63 -15.26
C ILE A 260 -10.73 -25.08 -15.05
N VAL A 261 -9.67 -25.50 -15.72
CA VAL A 261 -9.11 -26.85 -15.63
C VAL A 261 -7.89 -26.81 -14.71
N VAL A 262 -7.93 -27.55 -13.62
CA VAL A 262 -6.83 -27.64 -12.66
C VAL A 262 -6.23 -29.02 -12.73
N GLN A 263 -4.99 -29.12 -13.19
CA GLN A 263 -4.21 -30.35 -13.10
C GLN A 263 -3.74 -30.55 -11.66
N VAL A 264 -3.91 -31.77 -11.14
CA VAL A 264 -3.53 -32.16 -9.78
C VAL A 264 -2.61 -33.34 -9.89
N THR A 265 -1.39 -33.20 -9.37
CA THR A 265 -0.39 -34.28 -9.30
C THR A 265 -0.06 -34.50 -7.83
N PRO A 266 -0.71 -35.46 -7.15
CA PRO A 266 -0.47 -35.71 -5.75
C PRO A 266 0.93 -36.30 -5.53
N ASN A 267 1.66 -35.78 -4.53
CA ASN A 267 3.00 -36.23 -4.18
C ASN A 267 3.08 -36.96 -2.82
N LYS A 268 1.93 -37.09 -2.15
CA LYS A 268 1.79 -37.74 -0.83
C LYS A 268 0.45 -38.46 -0.74
N GLU A 269 0.42 -39.49 0.08
CA GLU A 269 -0.80 -40.24 0.41
C GLU A 269 -1.72 -39.45 1.36
N GLY A 270 -2.98 -39.90 1.43
CA GLY A 270 -3.97 -39.40 2.38
C GLY A 270 -4.94 -38.38 1.79
N TYR A 271 -5.72 -37.77 2.67
CA TYR A 271 -6.72 -36.77 2.28
C TYR A 271 -6.06 -35.42 2.02
N PHE A 272 -6.53 -34.72 0.99
CA PHE A 272 -6.18 -33.33 0.77
C PHE A 272 -7.41 -32.47 0.46
N LYS A 273 -7.24 -31.19 0.74
CA LYS A 273 -8.15 -30.11 0.38
C LYS A 273 -7.32 -28.96 -0.17
N LYS A 274 -7.62 -28.49 -1.37
CA LYS A 274 -6.91 -27.40 -2.06
C LYS A 274 -7.90 -26.33 -2.46
N ASN A 275 -7.54 -25.08 -2.22
CA ASN A 275 -8.34 -23.94 -2.66
C ASN A 275 -7.85 -23.49 -4.03
N VAL A 276 -8.80 -23.20 -4.91
CA VAL A 276 -8.59 -22.54 -6.21
C VAL A 276 -9.29 -21.20 -6.12
N THR A 277 -8.54 -20.11 -6.26
CA THR A 277 -9.08 -18.75 -6.21
C THR A 277 -9.04 -18.14 -7.61
N ILE A 278 -10.21 -17.82 -8.15
CA ILE A 278 -10.38 -17.25 -9.49
C ILE A 278 -10.65 -15.77 -9.34
N TYR A 279 -9.75 -14.91 -9.81
CA TYR A 279 -9.90 -13.47 -9.81
C TYR A 279 -10.55 -13.02 -11.12
N CYS A 280 -11.66 -12.28 -11.00
CA CYS A 280 -12.47 -11.85 -12.16
C CYS A 280 -13.25 -10.56 -11.87
N ASN A 281 -13.82 -9.97 -12.92
CA ASN A 281 -14.56 -8.69 -12.88
C ASN A 281 -16.00 -8.82 -12.34
N ILE A 282 -16.20 -9.55 -11.24
CA ILE A 282 -17.47 -9.62 -10.51
C ILE A 282 -17.44 -8.74 -9.25
N GLU A 283 -18.59 -8.47 -8.63
CA GLU A 283 -18.69 -7.60 -7.44
C GLU A 283 -17.78 -8.07 -6.29
N ARG A 284 -17.77 -9.38 -6.00
CA ARG A 284 -16.90 -9.99 -4.95
C ARG A 284 -15.44 -10.14 -5.38
N ARG A 285 -15.08 -9.75 -6.61
CA ARG A 285 -13.74 -9.76 -7.24
C ARG A 285 -13.05 -11.11 -7.40
N TYR A 286 -13.50 -12.14 -6.68
CA TYR A 286 -13.00 -13.49 -6.83
C TYR A 286 -14.06 -14.53 -6.45
N VAL A 287 -13.81 -15.75 -6.90
CA VAL A 287 -14.55 -16.95 -6.50
C VAL A 287 -13.57 -17.95 -5.91
N LYS A 288 -13.93 -18.52 -4.76
CA LYS A 288 -13.17 -19.60 -4.12
C LYS A 288 -13.83 -20.93 -4.41
N LEU A 289 -13.08 -21.83 -5.01
CA LEU A 289 -13.46 -23.22 -5.27
C LEU A 289 -12.54 -24.15 -4.48
N VAL A 290 -13.00 -25.36 -4.25
CA VAL A 290 -12.29 -26.37 -3.48
C VAL A 290 -12.15 -27.63 -4.31
N ILE A 291 -10.94 -28.16 -4.38
CA ILE A 291 -10.66 -29.52 -4.85
C ILE A 291 -10.31 -30.36 -3.63
N GLN A 292 -10.96 -31.50 -3.46
CA GLN A 292 -10.65 -32.44 -2.40
C GLN A 292 -10.55 -33.87 -2.94
N GLY A 293 -9.89 -34.74 -2.19
CA GLY A 293 -9.78 -36.15 -2.57
C GLY A 293 -8.93 -36.93 -1.59
N LYS A 294 -8.90 -38.24 -1.79
CA LYS A 294 -8.03 -39.18 -1.06
C LYS A 294 -7.10 -39.86 -2.05
N VAL A 295 -5.81 -39.79 -1.77
CA VAL A 295 -4.77 -40.50 -2.53
C VAL A 295 -4.57 -41.86 -1.87
N ASN A 296 -4.79 -42.92 -2.64
CA ASN A 296 -4.56 -44.29 -2.19
C ASN A 296 -3.22 -44.77 -2.73
N ASN A 297 -2.50 -45.56 -1.93
CA ASN A 297 -1.36 -46.30 -2.43
C ASN A 297 -1.89 -47.48 -3.28
N GLN A 298 -1.50 -47.55 -4.55
CA GLN A 298 -1.53 -48.82 -5.27
C GLN A 298 -0.15 -49.44 -5.13
N SER A 299 0.09 -50.07 -3.99
CA SER A 299 1.17 -51.03 -3.85
C SER A 299 0.75 -52.26 -4.67
N LYS A 300 1.37 -52.44 -5.84
CA LYS A 300 1.56 -53.76 -6.44
C LYS A 300 3.03 -54.11 -6.34
#